data_AF-A0A0G1D509-F1
#
_entry.id   AF-A0A0G1D509-F1
#
_cell.length_a   1.000
_cell.length_b   1.000
_cell.length_c   1.000
_cell.angle_alpha   90.00
_cell.angle_beta   90.00
_cell.angle_gamma   90.00
#
_symmetry.space_group_name_H-M   'P 1'
#
loop_
_entity.id
_entity.type
_entity.pdbx_description
1 polymer ?
#
loop_
_entity_poly.entity_id
_entity_poly.type
_entity_poly.pdbx_seq_one_letter_code
_entity_poly.pdbx_strand_id
1 'polypeptide(L)'
;MTIVWFGVMSFALTGGYLISRYLLAGEQLFSRRLDPVLAIIYCVVIVFVLRYLDRSITSQPIVAKLLPVFLIFDALVIGALYTLGPDTGVVSTADAQAMEYVWQHDKNQPRHCVIADTYPLLALEAISHKQIIGGGFPINEYFAQPELQAIWRKANGTLSASDLQAAFLATGANNCWIVKNGTILNKTDKN
;
A
#
# COMPACT_ATOMS: atom_id res chain seq x y z
N MET A 1 -11.49 0.33 38.46
CA MET A 1 -11.73 1.57 37.67
C MET A 1 -10.83 1.66 36.44
N THR A 2 -9.55 1.29 36.52
CA THR A 2 -8.58 1.33 35.41
C THR A 2 -8.88 0.40 34.23
N ILE A 3 -9.41 -0.80 34.49
CA ILE A 3 -9.66 -1.83 33.46
C ILE A 3 -10.78 -1.41 32.48
N VAL A 4 -11.84 -0.78 32.97
CA VAL A 4 -12.96 -0.32 32.13
C VAL A 4 -12.49 0.77 31.17
N TRP A 5 -11.68 1.71 31.65
CA TRP A 5 -11.08 2.76 30.82
C TRP A 5 -10.13 2.19 29.76
N PHE A 6 -9.33 1.18 30.10
CA PHE A 6 -8.44 0.52 29.15
C PHE A 6 -9.21 -0.21 28.05
N GLY A 7 -10.30 -0.88 28.41
CA GLY A 7 -11.21 -1.53 27.45
C GLY A 7 -11.89 -0.51 26.52
N VAL A 8 -12.36 0.62 27.06
CA VAL A 8 -12.96 1.71 26.27
C VAL A 8 -11.93 2.32 25.31
N MET A 9 -10.70 2.57 25.76
CA MET A 9 -9.63 3.08 24.91
C MET A 9 -9.29 2.10 23.79
N SER A 10 -9.12 0.81 24.11
CA SER A 10 -8.81 -0.22 23.12
C SER A 10 -9.91 -0.33 22.06
N PHE A 11 -11.18 -0.34 22.49
CA PHE A 11 -12.31 -0.43 21.56
C PHE A 11 -12.42 0.82 20.68
N ALA A 12 -12.21 2.01 21.24
CA ALA A 12 -12.23 3.26 20.48
C ALA A 12 -11.09 3.32 19.44
N LEU A 13 -9.90 2.83 19.79
CA LEU A 13 -8.74 2.81 18.89
C LEU A 13 -8.92 1.78 17.77
N THR A 14 -9.37 0.56 18.07
CA THR A 14 -9.64 -0.45 17.05
C THR A 14 -10.80 -0.06 16.14
N GLY A 15 -11.85 0.57 16.70
CA GLY A 15 -12.97 1.11 15.91
C GLY A 15 -12.54 2.24 15.00
N GLY A 16 -11.75 3.19 15.51
CA GLY A 16 -11.18 4.28 14.71
C GLY A 16 -10.27 3.79 13.59
N TYR A 17 -9.48 2.75 13.85
CA TYR A 17 -8.65 2.09 12.84
C TYR A 17 -9.46 1.48 11.70
N LEU A 18 -10.52 0.72 12.03
CA LEU A 18 -11.38 0.09 11.04
C LEU A 18 -12.12 1.11 10.18
N ILE A 19 -12.67 2.15 10.81
CA ILE A 19 -13.35 3.24 10.10
C ILE A 19 -12.36 3.95 9.17
N SER A 20 -11.16 4.29 9.67
CA SER A 20 -10.14 4.96 8.88
C SER A 20 -9.60 4.11 7.72
N ARG A 21 -9.54 2.79 7.86
CA ARG A 21 -8.92 1.91 6.85
C ARG A 21 -9.91 1.42 5.80
N TYR A 22 -11.18 1.20 6.16
CA TYR A 22 -12.18 0.57 5.29
C TYR A 22 -13.34 1.49 4.88
N LEU A 23 -13.70 2.50 5.68
CA LEU A 23 -14.81 3.41 5.37
C LEU A 23 -14.33 4.72 4.75
N LEU A 24 -13.19 5.26 5.20
CA LEU A 24 -12.59 6.44 4.57
C LEU A 24 -11.69 6.03 3.40
N ALA A 25 -12.17 6.26 2.18
CA ALA A 25 -11.35 6.19 0.97
C ALA A 25 -10.46 7.44 0.89
N GLY A 26 -9.28 7.38 1.51
CA GLY A 26 -8.29 8.46 1.53
C GLY A 26 -6.93 7.99 2.07
N GLU A 27 -5.93 8.87 2.07
CA GLU A 27 -4.56 8.56 2.50
C GLU A 27 -4.52 7.94 3.91
N GLN A 28 -4.07 6.69 3.99
CA GLN A 28 -3.99 5.90 5.23
C GLN A 28 -2.81 6.30 6.15
N LEU A 29 -2.39 7.57 6.13
CA LEU A 29 -1.26 8.07 6.94
C LEU A 29 -1.50 7.89 8.44
N PHE A 30 -2.74 8.13 8.89
CA PHE A 30 -3.11 7.94 10.30
C PHE A 30 -3.20 6.47 10.70
N SER A 31 -3.80 5.60 9.88
CA SER A 31 -3.88 4.16 10.22
C SER A 31 -2.49 3.52 10.21
N ARG A 32 -1.62 3.90 9.27
CA ARG A 32 -0.23 3.42 9.20
C ARG A 32 0.62 3.86 10.40
N ARG A 33 0.32 5.01 11.01
CA ARG A 33 0.94 5.47 12.27
C ARG A 33 0.29 4.87 13.51
N LEU A 34 -0.94 4.37 13.40
CA LEU A 34 -1.66 3.70 14.50
C LEU A 34 -1.24 2.23 14.66
N ASP A 35 -0.74 1.58 13.60
CA ASP A 35 -0.23 0.20 13.64
C ASP A 35 0.74 -0.09 14.80
N PRO A 36 1.84 0.68 15.01
CA PRO A 36 2.75 0.44 16.12
C PRO A 36 2.10 0.73 17.50
N VAL A 37 1.15 1.67 17.56
CA VAL A 37 0.43 2.01 18.80
C VAL A 37 -0.50 0.86 19.21
N LEU A 38 -1.24 0.30 18.24
CA LEU A 38 -2.08 -0.87 18.45
C LEU A 38 -1.24 -2.09 18.85
N ALA A 39 -0.08 -2.31 18.22
CA ALA A 39 0.82 -3.40 18.59
C ALA A 39 1.25 -3.33 20.07
N ILE A 40 1.62 -2.14 20.56
CA ILE A 40 1.99 -1.95 21.97
C ILE A 40 0.80 -2.23 22.90
N ILE A 41 -0.39 -1.73 22.56
CA ILE A 41 -1.61 -1.99 23.35
C ILE A 41 -1.90 -3.49 23.40
N TYR A 42 -1.78 -4.19 22.27
CA TYR A 42 -1.93 -5.65 22.22
C TYR A 42 -0.89 -6.38 23.06
N CYS A 43 0.38 -5.98 23.03
CA CYS A 43 1.40 -6.56 23.90
C CYS A 43 1.07 -6.37 25.39
N VAL A 44 0.58 -5.19 25.79
CA VAL A 44 0.16 -4.93 27.17
C VAL A 44 -1.04 -5.80 27.56
N VAL A 45 -2.04 -5.93 26.67
CA VAL A 45 -3.20 -6.80 26.89
C VAL A 45 -2.77 -8.26 27.02
N ILE A 46 -1.90 -8.76 26.14
CA ILE A 46 -1.40 -10.15 26.20
C ILE A 46 -0.64 -10.41 27.50
N VAL A 47 0.30 -9.53 27.89
CA VAL A 47 1.04 -9.68 29.16
C VAL A 47 0.10 -9.65 30.36
N PHE A 48 -0.93 -8.80 30.32
CA PHE A 48 -1.94 -8.73 31.37
C PHE A 48 -2.81 -9.99 31.43
N VAL A 49 -3.24 -10.50 30.28
CA VAL A 49 -4.01 -11.76 30.15
C VAL A 49 -3.19 -12.95 30.66
N LEU A 50 -1.92 -13.05 30.27
CA LEU A 50 -1.02 -14.12 30.73
C LEU A 50 -0.80 -14.05 32.25
N ARG A 51 -0.58 -12.84 32.80
CA ARG A 51 -0.49 -12.62 34.27
C ARG A 51 -1.79 -12.97 34.98
N TYR A 52 -2.95 -12.76 34.35
CA TYR A 52 -4.25 -13.07 34.92
C TYR A 52 -4.56 -14.58 34.85
N LEU A 53 -4.22 -15.26 33.76
CA LEU A 53 -4.29 -16.71 33.64
C LEU A 53 -3.39 -17.40 34.67
N ASP A 54 -2.17 -16.88 34.86
CA ASP A 54 -1.22 -17.35 35.88
C ASP A 54 -1.76 -17.17 37.31
N ARG A 55 -2.48 -16.07 37.58
CA ARG A 55 -3.11 -15.83 38.89
C ARG A 55 -4.51 -16.42 39.06
N SER A 56 -5.15 -16.96 38.02
CA SER A 56 -6.57 -17.31 38.05
C SER A 56 -6.91 -18.78 37.79
N ILE A 57 -6.39 -19.63 38.68
CA ILE A 57 -7.19 -20.59 39.45
C ILE A 57 -8.05 -19.84 40.53
N THR A 58 -8.27 -18.52 40.41
CA THR A 58 -8.66 -17.62 41.52
C THR A 58 -9.83 -16.67 41.20
N SER A 59 -10.98 -17.05 41.74
CA SER A 59 -12.03 -16.26 42.42
C SER A 59 -12.91 -15.21 41.71
N GLN A 60 -12.65 -14.74 40.48
CA GLN A 60 -13.57 -13.78 39.82
C GLN A 60 -14.30 -14.37 38.59
N PRO A 61 -15.60 -14.72 38.72
CA PRO A 61 -16.32 -15.54 37.72
C PRO A 61 -16.70 -14.80 36.44
N ILE A 62 -16.77 -13.46 36.47
CA ILE A 62 -17.19 -12.66 35.31
C ILE A 62 -16.05 -12.48 34.30
N VAL A 63 -14.83 -12.20 34.79
CA VAL A 63 -13.65 -11.99 33.93
C VAL A 63 -13.23 -13.29 33.25
N ALA A 64 -13.33 -14.43 33.95
CA ALA A 64 -13.04 -15.75 33.39
C ALA A 64 -13.96 -16.14 32.22
N LYS A 65 -15.21 -15.64 32.20
CA LYS A 65 -16.18 -15.89 31.12
C LYS A 65 -16.01 -14.95 29.93
N LEU A 66 -15.60 -13.71 30.16
CA LEU A 66 -15.45 -12.69 29.10
C LEU A 66 -14.10 -12.77 28.37
N LEU A 67 -13.05 -13.25 29.03
CA LEU A 67 -11.72 -13.39 28.45
C LEU A 67 -11.68 -14.26 27.17
N PRO A 68 -12.26 -15.48 27.11
CA PRO A 68 -12.23 -16.28 25.89
C PRO A 68 -13.04 -15.63 24.76
N VAL A 69 -14.14 -14.94 25.07
CA VAL A 69 -14.93 -14.20 24.07
C VAL A 69 -14.11 -13.08 23.45
N PHE A 70 -13.35 -12.34 24.27
CA PHE A 70 -12.45 -11.29 23.79
C PHE A 70 -11.33 -11.86 22.91
N LEU A 71 -10.69 -12.96 23.31
CA LEU A 71 -9.62 -13.59 22.53
C LEU A 71 -10.13 -14.15 21.19
N ILE A 72 -11.33 -14.73 21.15
CA ILE A 72 -11.95 -15.23 19.91
C ILE A 72 -12.29 -14.06 18.98
N PHE A 73 -12.86 -12.98 19.53
CA PHE A 73 -13.15 -11.76 18.76
C PHE A 73 -11.88 -11.17 18.16
N ASP A 74 -10.81 -11.09 18.95
CA ASP A 74 -9.55 -10.51 18.53
C ASP A 74 -8.85 -11.37 17.47
N ALA A 75 -8.85 -12.69 17.62
CA ALA A 75 -8.36 -13.62 16.62
C ALA A 75 -9.12 -13.49 15.28
N LEU A 76 -10.42 -13.23 15.33
CA LEU A 76 -11.25 -13.03 14.14
C LEU A 76 -10.93 -11.70 13.46
N VAL A 77 -10.73 -10.62 14.22
CA VAL A 77 -10.32 -9.30 13.70
C VAL A 77 -8.92 -9.36 13.08
N ILE A 78 -7.94 -9.97 13.76
CA ILE A 78 -6.58 -10.14 13.22
C ILE A 78 -6.62 -11.01 11.96
N GLY A 79 -7.39 -12.11 11.97
CA GLY A 79 -7.58 -12.95 10.80
C GLY A 79 -8.15 -12.18 9.60
N ALA A 80 -9.17 -11.35 9.83
CA ALA A 80 -9.75 -10.50 8.80
C ALA A 80 -8.77 -9.45 8.27
N LEU A 81 -7.94 -8.85 9.14
CA LEU A 81 -6.90 -7.90 8.72
C LEU A 81 -5.82 -8.55 7.86
N TYR A 82 -5.44 -9.80 8.16
CA TYR A 82 -4.47 -10.55 7.37
C TYR A 82 -5.03 -10.98 6.01
N THR A 83 -6.29 -11.39 5.93
CA THR A 83 -6.91 -11.79 4.65
C THR A 83 -7.25 -10.60 3.76
N LEU A 84 -7.51 -9.43 4.35
CA LEU A 84 -7.71 -8.16 3.67
C LEU A 84 -6.40 -7.36 3.50
N GLY A 85 -5.26 -8.01 3.71
CA GLY A 85 -3.94 -7.39 3.62
C GLY A 85 -3.72 -6.68 2.29
N PRO A 86 -2.91 -5.60 2.28
CA PRO A 86 -2.62 -4.86 1.06
C PRO A 86 -1.98 -5.78 0.02
N ASP A 87 -2.20 -5.49 -1.26
CA ASP A 87 -1.59 -6.20 -2.37
C ASP A 87 -0.06 -6.04 -2.31
N THR A 88 0.62 -6.96 -1.62
CA THR A 88 2.07 -6.97 -1.48
C THR A 88 2.68 -7.60 -2.72
N GLY A 89 2.55 -6.92 -3.85
CA GLY A 89 3.46 -7.15 -4.96
C GLY A 89 4.90 -6.95 -4.47
N VAL A 90 5.83 -7.75 -4.98
CA VAL A 90 7.26 -7.52 -4.79
C VAL A 90 7.86 -7.28 -6.15
N VAL A 91 8.91 -6.45 -6.22
CA VAL A 91 9.66 -6.25 -7.46
C VAL A 91 10.21 -7.60 -7.89
N SER A 92 9.74 -8.11 -9.04
CA SER A 92 10.30 -9.34 -9.61
C SER A 92 11.66 -9.04 -10.27
N THR A 93 12.49 -10.07 -10.41
CA THR A 93 13.77 -9.93 -11.13
C THR A 93 13.56 -9.52 -12.59
N ALA A 94 12.45 -9.95 -13.21
CA ALA A 94 12.07 -9.56 -14.55
C ALA A 94 11.71 -8.06 -14.64
N ASP A 95 10.99 -7.52 -13.64
CA ASP A 95 10.66 -6.10 -13.60
C ASP A 95 11.92 -5.25 -13.41
N ALA A 96 12.84 -5.67 -12.53
CA ALA A 96 14.10 -4.97 -12.34
C ALA A 96 14.96 -4.94 -13.62
N GLN A 97 15.06 -6.07 -14.33
CA GLN A 97 15.77 -6.14 -15.62
C GLN A 97 15.09 -5.29 -16.69
N ALA A 98 13.76 -5.26 -16.71
CA ALA A 98 13.02 -4.43 -17.65
C ALA A 98 13.26 -2.93 -17.39
N MET A 99 13.29 -2.51 -16.12
CA MET A 99 13.58 -1.12 -15.75
C MET A 99 15.03 -0.73 -16.05
N GLU A 100 15.99 -1.63 -15.84
CA GLU A 100 17.39 -1.42 -16.24
C GLU A 100 17.50 -1.21 -17.76
N TYR A 101 16.80 -2.02 -18.55
CA TYR A 101 16.75 -1.86 -20.00
C TYR A 101 16.16 -0.51 -20.42
N VAL A 102 15.03 -0.12 -19.83
CA VAL A 102 14.39 1.19 -20.09
C VAL A 102 15.36 2.32 -19.75
N TRP A 103 15.99 2.26 -18.58
CA TRP A 103 16.95 3.27 -18.14
C TRP A 103 18.12 3.43 -19.12
N GLN A 104 18.72 2.33 -19.56
CA GLN A 104 19.85 2.37 -20.50
C GLN A 104 19.52 3.05 -21.84
N HIS A 105 18.26 2.92 -22.30
CA HIS A 105 17.80 3.49 -23.56
C HIS A 105 17.19 4.89 -23.43
N ASP A 106 16.71 5.26 -22.23
CA ASP A 106 15.98 6.50 -22.01
C ASP A 106 16.80 7.58 -21.28
N LYS A 107 17.96 7.24 -20.70
CA LYS A 107 18.82 8.15 -19.90
C LYS A 107 19.18 9.49 -20.55
N ASN A 108 19.18 9.57 -21.88
CA ASN A 108 19.58 10.78 -22.61
C ASN A 108 18.38 11.62 -23.06
N GLN A 109 17.16 11.17 -22.80
CA GLN A 109 15.97 11.94 -23.17
C GLN A 109 15.72 13.08 -22.17
N PRO A 110 15.27 14.26 -22.63
CA PRO A 110 15.00 15.39 -21.75
C PRO A 110 13.72 15.20 -20.93
N ARG A 111 12.81 14.34 -21.41
CA ARG A 111 11.54 14.01 -20.77
C ARG A 111 11.29 12.52 -20.92
N HIS A 112 10.78 11.92 -19.87
CA HIS A 112 10.62 10.48 -19.74
C HIS A 112 9.14 10.14 -19.66
N CYS A 113 8.74 9.05 -20.30
CA CYS A 113 7.40 8.48 -20.16
C CYS A 113 7.52 6.98 -19.98
N VAL A 114 7.19 6.52 -18.77
CA VAL A 114 7.17 5.10 -18.43
C VAL A 114 5.84 4.77 -17.77
N ILE A 115 5.04 3.94 -18.43
CA ILE A 115 3.76 3.43 -17.98
C ILE A 115 3.99 2.03 -17.42
N ALA A 116 4.01 1.91 -16.09
CA ALA A 116 4.13 0.65 -15.39
C ALA A 116 3.38 0.71 -14.05
N ASP A 117 3.29 -0.43 -13.36
CA ASP A 117 2.78 -0.48 -11.99
C ASP A 117 3.78 0.13 -10.98
N THR A 118 3.31 0.33 -9.75
CA THR A 118 4.04 0.99 -8.65
C THR A 118 5.42 0.34 -8.40
N TYR A 119 5.51 -0.99 -8.36
CA TYR A 119 6.75 -1.69 -8.02
C TYR A 119 7.84 -1.56 -9.10
N PRO A 120 7.57 -1.81 -10.40
CA PRO A 120 8.53 -1.49 -11.46
C PRO A 120 8.96 -0.02 -11.44
N LEU A 121 8.04 0.93 -11.25
CA LEU A 121 8.41 2.36 -11.22
C LEU A 121 9.33 2.71 -10.05
N LEU A 122 9.11 2.11 -8.87
CA LEU A 122 10.03 2.26 -7.74
C LEU A 122 11.41 1.68 -8.03
N ALA A 123 11.49 0.57 -8.76
CA ALA A 123 12.76 0.02 -9.19
C ALA A 123 13.48 0.97 -10.17
N LEU A 124 12.75 1.57 -11.11
CA LEU A 124 13.29 2.57 -12.03
C LEU A 124 13.78 3.82 -11.32
N GLU A 125 13.05 4.30 -10.32
CA GLU A 125 13.46 5.42 -9.47
C GLU A 125 14.79 5.14 -8.76
N ALA A 126 14.96 3.91 -8.26
CA ALA A 126 16.19 3.48 -7.61
C ALA A 126 17.36 3.38 -8.61
N ILE A 127 17.14 2.75 -9.77
CA ILE A 127 18.14 2.54 -10.83
C ILE A 127 18.57 3.87 -11.47
N SER A 128 17.61 4.75 -11.75
CA SER A 128 17.86 6.06 -12.38
C SER A 128 18.36 7.13 -11.39
N HIS A 129 18.60 6.79 -10.12
CA HIS A 129 18.96 7.74 -9.07
C HIS A 129 17.99 8.93 -8.99
N LYS A 130 16.68 8.66 -9.09
CA LYS A 130 15.59 9.65 -9.08
C LYS A 130 15.59 10.63 -10.27
N GLN A 131 16.25 10.29 -11.38
CA GLN A 131 16.09 11.08 -12.61
C GLN A 131 14.73 10.83 -13.26
N ILE A 132 14.18 9.63 -13.12
CA ILE A 132 12.81 9.30 -13.50
C ILE A 132 12.01 9.01 -12.23
N ILE A 133 11.07 9.88 -11.89
CA ILE A 133 10.18 9.73 -10.73
C ILE A 133 8.77 9.44 -11.22
N GLY A 134 8.16 8.38 -10.73
CA GLY A 134 6.80 7.95 -11.07
C GLY A 134 6.56 7.84 -12.59
N GLY A 135 7.59 7.39 -13.32
CA GLY A 135 7.55 7.25 -14.77
C GLY A 135 7.53 8.56 -15.57
N GLY A 136 7.80 9.70 -14.94
CA GLY A 136 7.77 11.02 -15.57
C GLY A 136 6.40 11.70 -15.58
N PHE A 137 5.39 11.07 -14.98
CA PHE A 137 4.06 11.66 -14.80
C PHE A 137 4.05 12.66 -13.64
N PRO A 138 3.27 13.75 -13.74
CA PRO A 138 3.19 14.73 -12.67
C PRO A 138 2.62 14.11 -11.39
N ILE A 139 3.22 14.49 -10.27
CA ILE A 139 2.83 14.08 -8.93
C ILE A 139 2.13 15.26 -8.29
N ASN A 140 0.91 15.06 -7.79
CA ASN A 140 0.17 16.13 -7.12
C ASN A 140 0.64 16.35 -5.67
N GLU A 141 0.04 17.31 -4.98
CA GLU A 141 0.36 17.64 -3.56
C GLU A 141 0.15 16.46 -2.59
N TYR A 142 -0.60 15.44 -3.01
CA TYR A 142 -0.95 14.23 -2.27
C TYR A 142 -0.10 13.02 -2.70
N PHE A 143 1.04 13.25 -3.36
CA PHE A 143 1.92 12.19 -3.88
C PHE A 143 1.22 11.19 -4.82
N ALA A 144 0.06 11.56 -5.37
CA ALA A 144 -0.73 10.72 -6.25
C ALA A 144 -0.49 11.09 -7.71
N GLN A 145 -0.64 10.08 -8.58
CA GLN A 145 -0.47 10.19 -10.03
C GLN A 145 -1.74 9.73 -10.73
N PRO A 146 -2.82 10.54 -10.70
CA PRO A 146 -4.13 10.14 -11.21
C PRO A 146 -4.10 9.83 -12.71
N GLU A 147 -3.28 10.54 -13.47
CA GLU A 147 -3.13 10.36 -14.92
C GLU A 147 -2.52 9.00 -15.27
N LEU A 148 -1.39 8.66 -14.61
CA LEU A 148 -0.76 7.35 -14.74
C LEU A 148 -1.75 6.24 -14.35
N GLN A 149 -2.45 6.38 -13.22
CA GLN A 149 -3.42 5.37 -12.78
C GLN A 149 -4.58 5.20 -13.76
N ALA A 150 -5.10 6.30 -14.33
CA ALA A 150 -6.17 6.25 -15.32
C ALA A 150 -5.74 5.51 -16.59
N ILE A 151 -4.49 5.73 -17.05
CA ILE A 151 -3.93 5.05 -18.22
C ILE A 151 -3.60 3.59 -17.89
N TRP A 152 -2.97 3.33 -16.74
CA TRP A 152 -2.58 1.99 -16.30
C TRP A 152 -3.79 1.06 -16.13
N ARG A 153 -4.91 1.56 -15.60
CA ARG A 153 -6.15 0.77 -15.51
C ARG A 153 -6.65 0.30 -16.87
N LYS A 154 -6.43 1.09 -17.93
CA LYS A 154 -6.78 0.71 -19.31
C LYS A 154 -5.72 -0.15 -19.98
N ALA A 155 -4.46 -0.09 -19.52
CA ALA A 155 -3.35 -0.93 -19.97
C ALA A 155 -3.52 -2.43 -19.64
N ASN A 156 -4.55 -2.78 -18.85
CA ASN A 156 -4.97 -4.19 -18.73
C ASN A 156 -5.64 -4.76 -19.99
N GLY A 157 -6.10 -3.90 -20.91
CA GLY A 157 -6.47 -4.25 -22.29
C GLY A 157 -5.44 -3.71 -23.31
N THR A 158 -5.90 -3.44 -24.53
CA THR A 158 -5.12 -2.73 -25.55
C THR A 158 -5.21 -1.22 -25.29
N LEU A 159 -4.07 -0.56 -25.04
CA LEU A 159 -4.04 0.91 -25.00
C LEU A 159 -4.50 1.45 -26.35
N SER A 160 -5.47 2.35 -26.33
CA SER A 160 -5.90 3.07 -27.51
C SER A 160 -4.90 4.16 -27.88
N ALA A 161 -4.96 4.64 -29.12
CA ALA A 161 -4.11 5.76 -29.57
C ALA A 161 -4.34 7.03 -28.73
N SER A 162 -5.58 7.27 -28.28
CA SER A 162 -5.90 8.43 -27.44
C SER A 162 -5.34 8.31 -26.02
N ASP A 163 -5.24 7.10 -25.46
CA ASP A 163 -4.61 6.90 -24.14
C ASP A 163 -3.09 7.16 -24.20
N LEU A 164 -2.43 6.78 -25.31
CA LEU A 164 -1.02 7.10 -25.55
C LEU A 164 -0.82 8.61 -25.74
N GLN A 165 -1.71 9.27 -26.46
CA GLN A 165 -1.65 10.72 -26.63
C GLN A 165 -1.83 11.46 -25.30
N ALA A 166 -2.72 10.98 -24.43
CA ALA A 166 -2.83 11.51 -23.07
C ALA A 166 -1.53 11.33 -22.26
N ALA A 167 -0.84 10.19 -22.41
CA ALA A 167 0.45 9.97 -21.77
C ALA A 167 1.53 10.94 -22.26
N PHE A 168 1.60 11.17 -23.58
CA PHE A 168 2.53 12.14 -24.18
C PHE A 168 2.21 13.57 -23.74
N LEU A 169 0.93 13.94 -23.64
CA LEU A 169 0.53 15.26 -23.15
C LEU A 169 0.87 15.47 -21.67
N ALA A 170 0.68 14.46 -20.84
CA ALA A 170 0.96 14.52 -19.40
C ALA A 170 2.45 14.62 -19.09
N THR A 171 3.27 13.81 -19.77
CA THR A 171 4.73 13.73 -19.54
C THR A 171 5.52 14.71 -20.39
N GLY A 172 4.95 15.15 -21.51
CA GLY A 172 5.60 15.95 -22.53
C GLY A 172 6.72 15.23 -23.28
N ALA A 173 6.81 13.90 -23.19
CA ALA A 173 7.82 13.07 -23.85
C ALA A 173 7.37 12.63 -25.25
N ASN A 174 8.33 12.33 -26.13
CA ASN A 174 8.04 11.88 -27.51
C ASN A 174 7.98 10.35 -27.64
N ASN A 175 8.55 9.65 -26.67
CA ASN A 175 8.59 8.19 -26.61
C ASN A 175 8.05 7.76 -25.25
N CYS A 176 7.25 6.70 -25.22
CA CYS A 176 6.72 6.13 -24.00
C CYS A 176 6.95 4.63 -23.93
N TRP A 177 7.48 4.19 -22.80
CA TRP A 177 7.75 2.79 -22.48
C TRP A 177 6.61 2.24 -21.66
N ILE A 178 5.99 1.15 -22.12
CA ILE A 178 4.99 0.42 -21.35
C ILE A 178 5.66 -0.85 -20.83
N VAL A 179 5.63 -1.06 -19.52
CA VAL A 179 6.19 -2.26 -18.90
C VAL A 179 5.13 -3.00 -18.11
N LYS A 180 4.94 -4.28 -18.46
CA LYS A 180 3.93 -5.16 -17.85
C LYS A 180 4.51 -6.55 -17.64
N ASN A 181 4.59 -6.99 -16.38
CA ASN A 181 5.14 -8.30 -15.99
C ASN A 181 6.49 -8.60 -16.68
N GLY A 182 7.44 -7.67 -16.61
CA GLY A 182 8.74 -7.76 -17.31
C GLY A 182 8.72 -7.63 -18.84
N THR A 183 7.56 -7.54 -19.50
CA THR A 183 7.47 -7.30 -20.95
C THR A 183 7.55 -5.81 -21.24
N ILE A 184 8.41 -5.43 -22.19
CA ILE A 184 8.66 -4.04 -22.57
C ILE A 184 8.06 -3.76 -23.95
N LEU A 185 7.26 -2.71 -24.06
CA LEU A 185 6.74 -2.20 -25.31
C LEU A 185 7.13 -0.73 -25.45
N ASN A 186 7.81 -0.37 -26.54
CA ASN A 186 8.13 1.01 -26.86
C ASN A 186 7.12 1.57 -27.87
N LYS A 187 6.56 2.75 -27.59
CA LYS A 187 5.68 3.50 -28.49
C LYS A 187 6.24 4.90 -28.66
N THR A 188 6.43 5.30 -29.92
CA THR A 188 6.81 6.66 -30.29
C THR A 188 5.56 7.42 -30.73
N ASP A 189 5.52 8.71 -30.42
CA ASP A 189 4.46 9.58 -30.93
C ASP A 189 4.57 9.66 -32.46
N LYS A 190 3.56 9.14 -33.15
CA LYS A 190 3.47 9.26 -34.61
C LYS A 190 2.68 10.52 -34.88
N ASN A 191 3.42 11.61 -35.08
CA ASN A 191 2.89 12.85 -35.63
C ASN A 191 2.07 12.58 -36.90
#